data_AF-A0A919W8K0-F1
#
_entry.id   AF-A0A919W8K0-F1
#
_cell.length_a   1.000
_cell.length_b   1.000
_cell.length_c   1.000
_cell.angle_alpha   90.00
_cell.angle_beta   90.00
_cell.angle_gamma   90.00
#
_symmetry.space_group_name_H-M   'P 1'
#
loop_
_entity.id
_entity.type
_entity.pdbx_description
1 polymer ?
#
loop_
_entity_poly.entity_id
_entity_poly.type
_entity_poly.pdbx_seq_one_letter_code
_entity_poly.pdbx_strand_id
1 'polypeptide(L)'
;MDLSDTGTTVNVIAGIVIALGVVGVVIPVLPGLLLSWLGVLAWALLGDATGTVKWLVLVIATLVATLGALVKYLLPGRRLKSAGIPNTALLAGGALGVVGFFVIPVVGLILGFVLGVFLVEQARLGPGQAWPSTKKALGAAGMAMLIEFTAALGVAVVWVFGLILA
;
A
#
# COMPACT_ATOMS: atom_id res chain seq x y z
N MET A 1 -28.29 7.57 -16.56
CA MET A 1 -27.81 6.24 -16.15
C MET A 1 -28.53 5.93 -14.85
N ASP A 2 -29.44 4.96 -14.88
CA ASP A 2 -30.16 4.53 -13.67
C ASP A 2 -29.25 3.64 -12.83
N LEU A 3 -29.15 3.92 -11.53
CA LEU A 3 -28.39 3.10 -10.57
C LEU A 3 -29.08 1.76 -10.25
N SER A 4 -30.24 1.47 -10.87
CA SER A 4 -30.92 0.18 -10.75
C SER A 4 -30.34 -0.89 -11.69
N ASP A 5 -29.47 -0.50 -12.62
CA ASP A 5 -28.74 -1.43 -13.47
C ASP A 5 -27.60 -2.11 -12.68
N THR A 6 -27.58 -3.43 -12.71
CA THR A 6 -26.68 -4.25 -11.87
C THR A 6 -25.23 -4.03 -12.30
N GLY A 7 -24.93 -3.95 -13.60
CA GLY A 7 -23.57 -3.68 -14.08
C GLY A 7 -23.05 -2.29 -13.71
N THR A 8 -23.91 -1.27 -13.85
CA THR A 8 -23.57 0.10 -13.44
C THR A 8 -23.25 0.16 -11.94
N THR A 9 -24.02 -0.56 -11.11
CA THR A 9 -23.78 -0.66 -9.67
C THR A 9 -22.43 -1.31 -9.36
N VAL A 10 -22.10 -2.41 -10.02
CA VAL A 10 -20.80 -3.10 -9.84
C VAL A 10 -19.63 -2.22 -10.26
N ASN A 11 -19.75 -1.49 -11.37
CA ASN A 11 -18.71 -0.55 -11.83
C ASN A 11 -18.41 0.53 -10.78
N VAL A 12 -19.46 1.13 -10.20
CA VAL A 12 -19.31 2.16 -9.16
C VAL A 12 -18.69 1.59 -7.89
N ILE A 13 -19.17 0.44 -7.42
CA ILE A 13 -18.64 -0.21 -6.21
C ILE A 13 -17.17 -0.59 -6.42
N ALA A 14 -16.83 -1.20 -7.55
CA ALA A 14 -15.45 -1.54 -7.88
C ALA A 14 -14.56 -0.30 -7.92
N GLY A 15 -15.01 0.79 -8.56
CA GLY A 15 -14.30 2.06 -8.60
C GLY A 15 -14.05 2.64 -7.21
N ILE A 16 -15.05 2.60 -6.32
CA ILE A 16 -14.90 3.02 -4.92
C ILE A 16 -13.89 2.15 -4.19
N VAL A 17 -13.98 0.83 -4.30
CA VAL A 17 -13.05 -0.12 -3.67
C VAL A 17 -11.61 0.12 -4.16
N ILE A 18 -11.44 0.34 -5.46
CA ILE A 18 -10.14 0.64 -6.06
C ILE A 18 -9.57 1.96 -5.53
N ALA A 19 -10.38 3.01 -5.50
CA ALA A 19 -10.00 4.32 -4.98
C ALA A 19 -9.63 4.26 -3.50
N LEU A 20 -10.44 3.57 -2.68
CA LEU A 20 -10.14 3.32 -1.27
C LEU A 20 -8.86 2.49 -1.10
N GLY A 21 -8.58 1.56 -2.00
CA GLY A 21 -7.30 0.85 -2.02
C GLY A 21 -6.11 1.77 -2.29
N VAL A 22 -6.19 2.65 -3.30
CA VAL A 22 -5.14 3.62 -3.61
C VAL A 22 -4.90 4.58 -2.43
N VAL A 23 -5.97 5.16 -1.88
CA VAL A 23 -5.88 6.04 -0.69
C VAL A 23 -5.37 5.25 0.52
N GLY A 24 -5.81 3.99 0.65
CA GLY A 24 -5.41 3.06 1.69
C GLY A 24 -3.92 2.71 1.70
N VAL A 25 -3.18 2.96 0.62
CA VAL A 25 -1.70 2.84 0.67
C VAL A 25 -1.08 3.96 1.52
N VAL A 26 -1.64 5.17 1.44
CA VAL A 26 -1.17 6.32 2.22
C VAL A 26 -1.66 6.25 3.65
N ILE A 27 -2.83 5.64 3.88
CA ILE A 27 -3.42 5.43 5.19
C ILE A 27 -2.96 4.06 5.74
N PRO A 28 -2.01 4.02 6.69
CA PRO A 28 -1.22 2.82 7.03
C PRO A 28 -1.99 1.64 7.68
N VAL A 29 -3.31 1.71 7.74
CA VAL A 29 -4.21 0.70 8.32
C VAL A 29 -4.77 -0.24 7.24
N LEU A 30 -4.95 0.25 6.01
CA LEU A 30 -5.65 -0.50 4.98
C LEU A 30 -4.65 -1.28 4.09
N PRO A 31 -4.96 -2.52 3.70
CA PRO A 31 -4.16 -3.26 2.74
C PRO A 31 -4.44 -2.70 1.33
N GLY A 32 -3.91 -1.50 1.03
CA GLY A 32 -4.32 -0.68 -0.09
C GLY A 32 -4.20 -1.37 -1.46
N LEU A 33 -3.04 -1.97 -1.75
CA LEU A 33 -2.82 -2.68 -3.01
C LEU A 33 -3.75 -3.90 -3.17
N LEU A 34 -4.00 -4.62 -2.08
CA LEU A 34 -4.92 -5.75 -2.07
C LEU A 34 -6.36 -5.29 -2.33
N LEU A 35 -6.80 -4.20 -1.68
CA LEU A 35 -8.12 -3.62 -1.91
C LEU A 35 -8.28 -3.16 -3.37
N SER A 36 -7.26 -2.51 -3.94
CA SER A 36 -7.28 -2.12 -5.36
C SER A 36 -7.44 -3.34 -6.27
N TRP A 37 -6.67 -4.41 -6.02
CA TRP A 37 -6.82 -5.65 -6.78
C TRP A 37 -8.18 -6.33 -6.58
N LEU A 38 -8.71 -6.36 -5.35
CA LEU A 38 -10.01 -6.94 -5.05
C LEU A 38 -11.16 -6.20 -5.75
N GLY A 39 -11.05 -4.88 -5.92
CA GLY A 39 -12.02 -4.12 -6.70
C GLY A 39 -12.02 -4.54 -8.18
N VAL A 40 -10.84 -4.76 -8.77
CA VAL A 40 -10.73 -5.30 -10.14
C VAL A 40 -11.27 -6.72 -10.24
N LEU A 41 -10.97 -7.57 -9.26
CA LEU A 41 -11.51 -8.93 -9.19
C LEU A 41 -13.03 -8.93 -9.11
N ALA A 42 -13.60 -8.12 -8.22
CA ALA A 42 -15.05 -7.99 -8.07
C ALA A 42 -15.70 -7.51 -9.37
N TRP A 43 -15.11 -6.52 -10.03
CA TRP A 43 -15.55 -6.05 -11.35
C TRP A 43 -15.51 -7.16 -12.41
N ALA A 44 -14.41 -7.91 -12.50
CA ALA A 44 -14.26 -8.96 -13.51
C ALA A 44 -15.24 -10.14 -13.29
N LEU A 45 -15.56 -10.45 -12.03
CA LEU A 45 -16.45 -11.56 -11.69
C LEU A 45 -17.93 -11.19 -11.76
N LEU A 46 -18.30 -9.99 -11.31
CA LEU A 46 -19.69 -9.59 -11.08
C LEU A 46 -20.20 -8.55 -12.09
N GLY A 47 -19.30 -7.90 -12.84
CA GLY A 47 -19.67 -6.86 -13.80
C GLY A 47 -20.11 -7.43 -15.15
N ASP A 48 -20.82 -6.60 -15.90
CA ASP A 48 -21.40 -6.94 -17.20
C ASP A 48 -20.38 -6.93 -18.35
N ALA A 49 -19.10 -6.62 -18.06
CA ALA A 49 -18.02 -6.72 -19.04
C ALA A 49 -18.03 -8.11 -19.70
N THR A 50 -17.97 -8.14 -21.03
CA THR A 50 -18.10 -9.38 -21.80
C THR A 50 -16.76 -9.91 -22.29
N GLY A 51 -16.69 -11.25 -22.44
CA GLY A 51 -15.58 -11.91 -23.16
C GLY A 51 -14.20 -11.80 -22.51
N THR A 52 -13.18 -11.65 -23.37
CA THR A 52 -11.75 -11.76 -23.03
C THR A 52 -11.21 -10.55 -22.27
N VAL A 53 -11.82 -9.37 -22.42
CA VAL A 53 -11.30 -8.09 -21.88
C VAL A 53 -11.18 -8.14 -20.36
N LYS A 54 -12.22 -8.56 -19.65
CA LYS A 54 -12.21 -8.58 -18.18
C LYS A 54 -11.17 -9.52 -17.58
N TRP A 55 -10.93 -10.65 -18.24
CA TRP A 55 -9.92 -11.62 -17.82
C TRP A 55 -8.50 -11.10 -18.07
N LEU A 56 -8.28 -10.41 -19.20
CA LEU A 56 -7.00 -9.75 -19.48
C LEU A 56 -6.71 -8.65 -18.45
N VAL A 57 -7.70 -7.81 -18.14
CA VAL A 57 -7.60 -6.77 -17.10
C VAL A 57 -7.24 -7.40 -15.76
N LEU A 58 -7.91 -8.48 -15.36
CA LEU A 58 -7.61 -9.19 -14.12
C LEU A 58 -6.20 -9.79 -14.10
N VAL A 59 -5.76 -10.41 -15.19
CA VAL A 59 -4.39 -10.98 -15.30
C VAL A 59 -3.35 -9.86 -15.18
N ILE A 60 -3.51 -8.76 -15.93
CA ILE A 60 -2.58 -7.63 -15.88
C ILE A 60 -2.57 -6.99 -14.49
N ALA A 61 -3.75 -6.76 -13.89
CA ALA A 61 -3.85 -6.23 -12.53
C ALA A 61 -3.19 -7.15 -11.51
N THR A 62 -3.32 -8.47 -11.66
CA THR A 62 -2.66 -9.47 -10.81
C THR A 62 -1.14 -9.40 -10.97
N LEU A 63 -0.62 -9.28 -12.19
CA LEU A 63 0.81 -9.12 -12.44
C LEU A 63 1.34 -7.82 -11.83
N VAL A 64 0.64 -6.70 -12.01
CA VAL A 64 1.03 -5.42 -11.42
C VAL A 64 1.02 -5.49 -9.89
N ALA A 65 -0.02 -6.05 -9.28
CA ALA A 65 -0.14 -6.17 -7.84
C ALA A 65 0.93 -7.11 -7.25
N THR A 66 1.16 -8.26 -7.87
CA THR A 66 2.18 -9.21 -7.41
C THR A 66 3.58 -8.65 -7.57
N LEU A 67 3.92 -8.05 -8.72
CA LEU A 67 5.21 -7.38 -8.91
C LEU A 67 5.39 -6.22 -7.94
N GLY A 68 4.37 -5.38 -7.75
CA GLY A 68 4.39 -4.29 -6.78
C GLY A 68 4.68 -4.77 -5.37
N ALA A 69 3.98 -5.83 -4.92
CA ALA A 69 4.21 -6.46 -3.63
C ALA A 69 5.65 -7.00 -3.50
N LEU A 70 6.13 -7.74 -4.50
CA LEU A 70 7.49 -8.30 -4.51
C LEU A 70 8.56 -7.19 -4.43
N VAL A 71 8.43 -6.15 -5.26
CA VAL A 71 9.37 -5.03 -5.31
C VAL A 71 9.36 -4.25 -3.99
N LYS A 72 8.18 -4.03 -3.38
CA LYS A 72 8.02 -3.39 -2.07
C LYS A 72 8.74 -4.16 -0.95
N TYR A 73 8.80 -5.48 -1.01
CA TYR A 73 9.52 -6.27 0.00
C TYR A 73 11.02 -6.38 -0.30
N LEU A 74 11.40 -6.55 -1.57
CA LEU A 74 12.79 -6.83 -1.95
C LEU A 74 13.68 -5.58 -1.94
N LEU A 75 13.21 -4.43 -2.41
CA LEU A 75 14.06 -3.23 -2.53
C LEU A 75 14.28 -2.51 -1.19
N PRO A 76 13.24 -2.09 -0.44
CA PRO A 76 13.41 -1.42 0.84
C PRO A 76 14.08 -2.32 1.88
N GLY A 77 13.74 -3.61 1.91
CA GLY A 77 14.38 -4.58 2.81
C GLY A 77 15.89 -4.70 2.58
N ARG A 78 16.34 -4.72 1.32
CA ARG A 78 17.78 -4.68 0.99
C ARG A 78 18.43 -3.37 1.40
N ARG A 79 17.77 -2.23 1.15
CA ARG A 79 18.27 -0.90 1.54
C ARG A 79 18.38 -0.71 3.05
N LEU A 80 17.45 -1.25 3.82
CA LEU A 80 17.46 -1.20 5.29
C LEU A 80 18.62 -2.02 5.85
N LYS A 81 18.83 -3.24 5.32
CA LYS A 81 19.98 -4.08 5.68
C LYS A 81 21.31 -3.41 5.34
N SER A 82 21.46 -2.83 4.14
CA SER A 82 22.69 -2.11 3.76
C SER A 82 22.89 -0.82 4.56
N ALA A 83 21.82 -0.20 5.05
CA ALA A 83 21.88 0.99 5.91
C ALA A 83 22.21 0.66 7.38
N GLY A 84 22.31 -0.62 7.75
CA GLY A 84 22.62 -1.06 9.11
C GLY A 84 21.47 -0.86 10.11
N ILE A 85 20.23 -0.77 9.62
CA ILE A 85 19.04 -0.60 10.45
C ILE A 85 18.56 -1.99 10.88
N PRO A 86 18.56 -2.30 12.19
CA PRO A 86 18.17 -3.61 12.69
C PRO A 86 16.65 -3.80 12.58
N ASN A 87 16.23 -5.06 12.36
CA ASN A 87 14.81 -5.40 12.33
C ASN A 87 14.10 -5.03 13.64
N THR A 88 14.79 -5.04 14.78
CA THR A 88 14.23 -4.64 16.07
C THR A 88 13.81 -3.17 16.09
N ALA A 89 14.53 -2.27 15.42
CA ALA A 89 14.13 -0.87 15.31
C ALA A 89 12.85 -0.71 14.48
N LEU A 90 12.75 -1.45 13.37
CA LEU A 90 11.55 -1.46 12.52
C LEU A 90 10.35 -2.08 13.22
N LEU A 91 10.54 -3.17 13.97
CA LEU A 91 9.50 -3.83 14.75
C LEU A 91 9.04 -2.94 15.91
N ALA A 92 9.96 -2.27 16.61
CA ALA A 92 9.62 -1.30 17.65
C ALA A 92 8.86 -0.10 17.08
N GLY A 93 9.31 0.43 15.94
CA GLY A 93 8.57 1.46 15.19
C GLY A 93 7.18 0.99 14.80
N GLY A 94 7.05 -0.21 14.22
CA GLY A 94 5.75 -0.79 13.86
C GLY A 94 4.83 -0.94 15.06
N ALA A 95 5.32 -1.52 16.16
CA ALA A 95 4.56 -1.71 17.39
C ALA A 95 4.12 -0.38 18.02
N LEU A 96 5.05 0.57 18.19
CA LEU A 96 4.73 1.90 18.74
C LEU A 96 3.85 2.72 17.79
N GLY A 97 3.97 2.53 16.47
CA GLY A 97 3.06 3.11 15.49
C GLY A 97 1.64 2.58 15.66
N VAL A 98 1.46 1.26 15.82
CA VAL A 98 0.14 0.67 16.08
C VAL A 98 -0.44 1.22 17.38
N VAL A 99 0.33 1.24 18.47
CA VAL A 99 -0.12 1.85 19.74
C VAL A 99 -0.49 3.31 19.56
N GLY A 100 0.37 4.09 18.91
CA GLY A 100 0.15 5.51 18.65
C GLY A 100 -1.10 5.79 17.84
N PHE A 101 -1.41 4.96 16.84
CA PHE A 101 -2.66 5.06 16.06
C PHE A 101 -3.91 5.04 16.95
N PHE A 102 -3.96 4.17 17.96
CA PHE A 102 -5.09 4.10 18.88
C PHE A 102 -5.16 5.31 19.83
N VAL A 103 -4.03 5.96 20.10
CA VAL A 103 -3.99 7.18 20.93
C VAL A 103 -4.40 8.41 20.11
N ILE A 104 -3.83 8.56 18.90
CA ILE A 104 -4.11 9.66 17.97
C ILE A 104 -4.30 9.04 16.58
N PRO A 105 -5.54 8.88 16.10
CA PRO A 105 -5.81 8.27 14.80
C PRO A 105 -5.01 8.90 13.68
N VAL A 106 -4.47 8.06 12.79
CA VAL A 106 -3.63 8.40 11.63
C VAL A 106 -2.26 8.98 12.01
N VAL A 107 -2.22 10.09 12.75
CA VAL A 107 -0.98 10.83 13.09
C VAL A 107 -0.10 10.03 14.04
N GLY A 108 -0.71 9.37 15.02
CA GLY A 108 0.01 8.58 16.02
C GLY A 108 0.75 7.39 15.42
N LEU A 109 0.36 6.90 14.23
CA LEU A 109 1.11 5.85 13.55
C LEU A 109 2.47 6.34 13.06
N ILE A 110 2.50 7.53 12.44
CA ILE A 110 3.74 8.15 11.97
C ILE A 110 4.62 8.49 13.18
N LEU A 111 4.04 9.15 14.19
CA LEU A 111 4.77 9.56 15.39
C LEU A 111 5.31 8.35 16.16
N GLY A 112 4.50 7.32 16.36
CA GLY A 112 4.90 6.10 17.03
C GLY A 112 5.98 5.32 16.27
N PHE A 113 5.89 5.27 14.93
CA PHE A 113 6.94 4.66 14.10
C PHE A 113 8.27 5.40 14.22
N VAL A 114 8.25 6.73 14.08
CA VAL A 114 9.45 7.57 14.25
C VAL A 114 10.04 7.39 15.64
N LEU A 115 9.20 7.44 16.67
CA LEU A 115 9.63 7.31 18.06
C LEU A 115 10.24 5.93 18.33
N GLY A 116 9.60 4.85 17.90
CA GLY A 116 10.09 3.49 18.16
C GLY A 116 11.40 3.18 17.47
N VAL A 117 11.56 3.61 16.21
CA VAL A 117 12.86 3.52 15.51
C VAL A 117 13.90 4.35 16.25
N PHE A 118 13.57 5.60 16.59
CA PHE A 118 14.50 6.50 17.26
C PHE A 118 14.97 5.96 18.61
N LEU A 119 14.07 5.43 19.45
CA LEU A 119 14.42 4.90 20.77
C LEU A 119 15.38 3.70 20.68
N VAL A 120 15.13 2.77 19.74
CA VAL A 120 16.03 1.63 19.51
C VAL A 120 17.38 2.10 18.98
N GLU A 121 17.39 3.00 18.01
CA GLU A 121 18.64 3.53 17.44
C GLU A 121 19.40 4.42 18.45
N GLN A 122 18.71 5.12 19.36
CA GLN A 122 19.33 5.86 20.46
C GLN A 122 20.03 4.91 21.42
N ALA A 123 19.34 3.86 21.88
CA ALA A 123 19.94 2.87 22.77
C ALA A 123 21.17 2.18 22.15
N ARG A 124 21.19 2.01 20.82
CA ARG A 124 22.27 1.31 20.11
C ARG A 124 23.44 2.21 19.68
N LEU A 125 23.14 3.39 19.13
CA LEU A 125 24.12 4.26 18.47
C LEU A 125 24.44 5.54 19.26
N GLY A 126 23.68 5.82 20.32
CA GLY A 126 23.77 7.06 21.07
C GLY A 126 23.17 8.29 20.36
N PRO A 127 23.14 9.44 21.03
CA PRO A 127 22.40 10.63 20.58
C PRO A 127 22.93 11.24 19.27
N GLY A 128 24.21 11.06 18.96
CA GLY A 128 24.83 11.64 17.76
C GLY A 128 24.43 10.96 16.44
N GLN A 129 24.02 9.69 16.47
CA GLN A 129 23.77 8.90 15.25
C GLN A 129 22.34 8.33 15.15
N ALA A 130 21.56 8.37 16.24
CA ALA A 130 20.19 7.87 16.26
C ALA A 130 19.27 8.56 15.24
N TRP A 131 19.33 9.90 15.16
CA TRP A 131 18.48 10.67 14.25
C TRP A 131 18.84 10.47 12.77
N PRO A 132 20.12 10.55 12.34
CA PRO A 132 20.53 10.16 10.99
C PRO A 132 20.09 8.74 10.59
N SER A 133 20.21 7.76 11.49
CA SER A 133 19.75 6.38 11.25
C SER A 133 18.23 6.30 11.09
N THR A 134 17.48 6.98 11.96
CA THR A 134 16.02 7.09 11.89
C THR A 134 15.55 7.67 10.55
N LYS A 135 16.20 8.74 10.05
CA LYS A 135 15.89 9.30 8.72
C LYS A 135 16.08 8.29 7.59
N LYS A 136 17.12 7.45 7.65
CA LYS A 136 17.32 6.38 6.66
C LYS A 136 16.19 5.36 6.71
N ALA A 137 15.72 5.00 7.90
CA ALA A 137 14.59 4.10 8.08
C ALA A 137 13.29 4.70 7.49
N LEU A 138 13.03 5.98 7.78
CA LEU A 138 11.88 6.71 7.23
C LEU A 138 11.95 6.81 5.71
N GLY A 139 13.12 7.10 5.14
CA GLY A 139 13.30 7.13 3.68
C GLY A 139 13.04 5.78 3.02
N ALA A 140 13.46 4.68 3.64
CA ALA A 140 13.18 3.34 3.13
C ALA A 140 11.70 2.97 3.26
N ALA A 141 11.04 3.32 4.38
CA ALA A 141 9.60 3.14 4.56
C ALA A 141 8.78 3.95 3.55
N GLY A 142 9.15 5.22 3.32
CA GLY A 142 8.54 6.07 2.29
C GLY A 142 8.75 5.51 0.88
N MET A 143 9.93 4.98 0.57
CA MET A 143 10.17 4.29 -0.71
C MET A 143 9.28 3.05 -0.87
N ALA A 144 9.09 2.26 0.19
CA ALA A 144 8.17 1.12 0.17
C ALA A 144 6.73 1.56 -0.13
N MET A 145 6.28 2.63 0.51
CA MET A 145 4.96 3.24 0.27
C MET A 145 4.81 3.74 -1.17
N LEU A 146 5.82 4.42 -1.73
CA LEU A 146 5.77 4.89 -3.12
C LEU A 146 5.68 3.74 -4.13
N ILE A 147 6.41 2.65 -3.90
CA ILE A 147 6.35 1.44 -4.74
C ILE A 147 4.94 0.86 -4.73
N GLU A 148 4.37 0.70 -3.54
CA GLU A 148 3.02 0.16 -3.36
C GLU A 148 1.96 1.07 -3.98
N PHE A 149 2.11 2.37 -3.81
CA PHE A 149 1.18 3.38 -4.34
C PHE A 149 1.22 3.37 -5.87
N THR A 150 2.41 3.28 -6.45
CA THR A 150 2.59 3.14 -7.91
C THR A 150 1.92 1.87 -8.43
N ALA A 151 2.05 0.74 -7.74
CA ALA A 151 1.39 -0.50 -8.12
C ALA A 151 -0.14 -0.40 -8.01
N ALA A 152 -0.65 0.20 -6.93
CA ALA A 152 -2.09 0.39 -6.72
C ALA A 152 -2.70 1.32 -7.79
N LEU A 153 -2.00 2.40 -8.13
CA LEU A 153 -2.36 3.26 -9.26
C LEU A 153 -2.32 2.52 -10.59
N GLY A 154 -1.30 1.68 -10.81
CA GLY A 154 -1.21 0.84 -12.01
C GLY A 154 -2.42 -0.10 -12.15
N VAL A 155 -2.84 -0.74 -11.06
CA VAL A 155 -4.06 -1.56 -11.01
C VAL A 155 -5.29 -0.73 -11.35
N ALA A 156 -5.43 0.46 -10.77
CA ALA A 156 -6.55 1.37 -11.04
C ALA A 156 -6.60 1.79 -12.51
N VAL A 157 -5.45 2.16 -13.09
CA VAL A 157 -5.34 2.55 -14.50
C VAL A 157 -5.72 1.39 -15.42
N VAL A 158 -5.21 0.18 -15.15
CA VAL A 158 -5.55 -1.03 -15.91
C VAL A 158 -7.05 -1.29 -15.90
N TRP A 159 -7.71 -1.11 -14.75
CA TRP A 159 -9.16 -1.22 -14.65
C TRP A 159 -9.91 -0.13 -15.42
N VAL A 160 -9.48 1.13 -15.34
CA VAL A 160 -10.12 2.24 -16.10
C VAL A 160 -10.06 1.95 -17.61
N PHE A 161 -8.91 1.51 -18.13
CA PHE A 161 -8.82 1.11 -19.55
C PHE A 161 -9.73 -0.09 -19.85
N GLY A 162 -9.75 -1.08 -18.97
CA GLY A 162 -10.66 -2.22 -19.08
C GLY A 162 -12.13 -1.80 -19.17
N LEU A 163 -12.55 -0.84 -18.35
CA LEU A 163 -13.91 -0.33 -18.29
C LEU A 163 -14.28 0.48 -19.55
N ILE A 164 -13.33 1.18 -20.16
CA ILE A 164 -13.55 1.92 -21.42
C ILE A 164 -13.65 0.97 -22.62
N LEU A 165 -12.96 -0.17 -22.57
CA LEU A 165 -12.90 -1.15 -23.67
C LEU A 165 -13.94 -2.27 -23.57
N ALA A 166 -14.65 -2.37 -22.44
CA ALA A 166 -15.60 -3.44 -22.13
C ALA A 166 -17.02 -3.19 -22.61
#